data_AF-A0A1I8NJ13-F1
#
_entry.id   AF-A0A1I8NJ13-F1
#
_cell.length_a   1.000
_cell.length_b   1.000
_cell.length_c   1.000
_cell.angle_alpha   90.00
_cell.angle_beta   90.00
_cell.angle_gamma   90.00
#
_symmetry.space_group_name_H-M   'P 1'
#
loop_
_entity.id
_entity.type
_entity.pdbx_description
1 polymer ?
#
loop_
_entity_poly.entity_id
_entity_poly.type
_entity_poly.pdbx_seq_one_letter_code
_entity_poly.pdbx_strand_id
1 'polypeptide(L)'
;MSSQDKHYGEYSGEPGCKTLDEINKAFHHFWDPTAYWECGEQGKPAKLNRCPTSKLFSGSKRECVHYTEWEWTEPKEPPSRP
;
A
#
# COMPACT_ATOMS: atom_id res chain seq x y z
N MET A 1 -4.99 -9.53 33.21
CA MET A 1 -5.06 -10.41 32.03
C MET A 1 -4.66 -9.57 30.84
N SER A 2 -3.50 -9.86 30.27
CA SER A 2 -2.83 -9.07 29.23
C SER A 2 -3.67 -9.07 27.95
N SER A 3 -4.34 -7.97 27.63
CA SER A 3 -4.98 -7.79 26.33
C SER A 3 -4.09 -6.85 25.54
N GLN A 4 -3.37 -7.44 24.60
CA GLN A 4 -2.38 -6.79 23.75
C GLN A 4 -3.04 -5.66 22.96
N ASP A 5 -2.73 -4.42 23.35
CA ASP A 5 -2.89 -3.23 22.53
C ASP A 5 -2.05 -3.45 21.26
N LYS A 6 -2.72 -3.91 20.20
CA LYS A 6 -2.04 -4.23 18.95
C LYS A 6 -1.64 -2.91 18.31
N HIS A 7 -0.33 -2.69 18.24
CA HIS A 7 0.40 -1.58 17.62
C HIS A 7 0.16 -1.45 16.09
N TYR A 8 -1.10 -1.44 15.63
CA TYR A 8 -1.46 -1.25 14.22
C TYR A 8 -1.56 0.23 13.83
N GLY A 9 -1.44 1.17 14.77
CA GLY A 9 -1.78 2.57 14.52
C GLY A 9 -0.80 3.39 13.67
N GLU A 10 0.42 2.89 13.41
CA GLU A 10 1.47 3.72 12.79
C GLU A 10 1.98 3.18 11.45
N TYR A 11 1.82 1.89 11.16
CA TYR A 11 2.35 1.31 9.92
C TYR A 11 1.36 1.46 8.76
N SER A 12 1.79 2.10 7.69
CA SER A 12 1.00 2.48 6.52
C SER A 12 0.96 1.43 5.41
N GLY A 13 1.56 0.25 5.62
CA GLY A 13 1.73 -0.77 4.58
C GLY A 13 2.90 -0.52 3.64
N GLU A 14 3.86 0.33 4.03
CA GLU A 14 5.06 0.60 3.23
C GLU A 14 5.86 -0.70 2.99
N PRO A 15 6.13 -1.11 1.75
CA PRO A 15 6.96 -2.27 1.46
C PRO A 15 8.44 -1.96 1.69
N GLY A 16 9.22 -2.98 2.05
CA GLY A 16 10.67 -2.85 2.21
C GLY A 16 11.47 -2.87 0.90
N CYS A 17 10.83 -3.21 -0.22
CA CYS A 17 11.44 -3.32 -1.54
C CYS A 17 12.67 -4.25 -1.57
N LYS A 18 12.65 -5.33 -0.78
CA LYS A 18 13.80 -6.24 -0.58
C LYS A 18 13.87 -7.34 -1.63
N THR A 19 12.76 -7.64 -2.29
CA THR A 19 12.64 -8.70 -3.30
C THR A 19 12.45 -8.13 -4.71
N LEU A 20 12.90 -8.86 -5.73
CA LEU A 20 12.64 -8.50 -7.13
C LEU A 20 11.14 -8.49 -7.44
N ASP A 21 10.37 -9.29 -6.72
CA ASP A 21 8.91 -9.30 -6.82
C ASP A 21 8.26 -8.02 -6.32
N GLU A 22 8.95 -7.12 -5.61
CA GLU A 22 8.34 -5.87 -5.19
C GLU A 22 8.55 -4.75 -6.21
N ILE A 23 9.53 -4.89 -7.10
CA ILE A 23 9.98 -3.81 -7.98
C ILE A 23 8.95 -3.53 -9.07
N ASN A 24 8.70 -2.24 -9.30
CA ASN A 24 7.66 -1.70 -10.17
C ASN A 24 6.24 -2.19 -9.82
N LYS A 25 6.01 -2.63 -8.58
CA LYS A 25 4.67 -2.96 -8.07
C LYS A 25 4.15 -1.86 -7.16
N ALA A 26 2.85 -1.61 -7.30
CA ALA A 26 2.09 -0.74 -6.42
C ALA A 26 1.41 -1.55 -5.30
N PHE A 27 1.47 -1.01 -4.08
CA PHE A 27 0.92 -1.61 -2.86
C PHE A 27 -0.05 -0.65 -2.19
N HIS A 28 -1.09 -1.21 -1.58
CA HIS A 28 -2.16 -0.43 -0.95
C HIS A 28 -1.63 0.31 0.27
N HIS A 29 -1.90 1.61 0.38
CA HIS A 29 -1.70 2.32 1.63
C HIS A 29 -2.81 1.93 2.61
N PHE A 30 -2.49 1.52 3.83
CA PHE A 30 -3.47 0.89 4.72
C PHE A 30 -4.62 1.82 5.15
N TRP A 31 -4.35 3.12 5.20
CA TRP A 31 -5.27 4.11 5.80
C TRP A 31 -5.76 5.20 4.83
N ASP A 32 -5.19 5.28 3.62
CA ASP A 32 -5.44 6.38 2.68
C ASP A 32 -5.69 5.78 1.29
N PRO A 33 -6.95 5.61 0.88
CA PRO A 33 -7.28 5.03 -0.41
C PRO A 33 -6.92 5.95 -1.59
N THR A 34 -6.52 7.19 -1.33
CA THR A 34 -5.98 8.09 -2.37
C THR A 34 -4.49 7.90 -2.59
N ALA A 35 -3.82 7.06 -1.80
CA ALA A 35 -2.38 6.84 -1.84
C ALA A 35 -2.00 5.37 -2.03
N TYR A 36 -0.80 5.15 -2.55
CA TYR A 36 -0.21 3.83 -2.72
C TYR A 36 1.30 3.91 -2.62
N TRP A 37 1.92 2.80 -2.25
CA TRP A 37 3.37 2.65 -2.21
C TRP A 37 3.89 2.03 -3.50
N GLU A 38 5.05 2.46 -3.97
CA GLU A 38 5.71 1.88 -5.14
C GLU A 38 7.20 1.68 -4.88
N CYS A 39 7.69 0.48 -5.18
CA CYS A 39 9.12 0.19 -5.16
C CYS A 39 9.72 0.45 -6.54
N GLY A 40 10.53 1.51 -6.68
CA GLY A 40 11.23 1.77 -7.94
C GLY A 40 12.47 0.90 -8.14
N GLU A 41 13.23 0.65 -7.08
CA GLU A 41 14.50 -0.10 -7.13
C GLU A 41 14.66 -0.98 -5.89
N GLN A 42 15.36 -2.10 -6.04
CA GLN A 42 15.58 -3.04 -4.94
C GLN A 42 16.49 -2.46 -3.87
N GLY A 43 16.10 -2.63 -2.61
CA GLY A 43 16.83 -2.14 -1.44
C GLY A 43 16.70 -0.63 -1.21
N LYS A 44 15.92 0.10 -2.03
CA LYS A 44 15.59 1.51 -1.78
C LYS A 44 14.22 1.64 -1.11
N PRO A 45 14.00 2.67 -0.28
CA PRO A 45 12.69 2.94 0.30
C PRO A 45 11.60 3.07 -0.75
N ALA A 46 10.40 2.60 -0.41
CA ALA A 46 9.24 2.75 -1.26
C ALA A 46 8.84 4.23 -1.36
N LYS A 47 8.26 4.61 -2.49
CA LYS A 47 7.75 5.96 -2.70
C LYS A 47 6.26 6.00 -2.43
N LEU A 48 5.82 6.99 -1.67
CA LEU A 48 4.39 7.29 -1.50
C LEU A 48 3.91 8.09 -2.70
N ASN A 49 3.01 7.51 -3.48
CA ASN A 49 2.36 8.15 -4.61
C ASN A 49 0.88 8.40 -4.29
N ARG A 50 0.27 9.36 -5.01
CA ARG A 50 -1.16 9.66 -4.89
C ARG A 50 -1.88 9.43 -6.22
N CYS A 51 -3.11 8.94 -6.12
CA CYS A 51 -4.01 8.85 -7.25
C CYS A 51 -4.45 10.25 -7.72
N PRO A 52 -4.74 10.43 -9.02
CA PRO A 52 -5.35 11.65 -9.53
C PRO A 52 -6.72 11.94 -8.89
N THR A 53 -7.21 13.17 -9.07
CA THR A 53 -8.54 13.58 -8.61
C THR A 53 -9.63 12.60 -9.03
N SER A 54 -10.59 12.36 -8.13
CA SER A 54 -11.72 11.43 -8.33
C SER A 54 -11.32 9.96 -8.56
N LYS A 55 -10.07 9.59 -8.23
CA LYS A 55 -9.61 8.20 -8.27
C LYS A 55 -9.11 7.71 -6.92
N LEU A 56 -9.29 6.41 -6.69
CA LEU A 56 -8.84 5.69 -5.50
C LEU A 56 -8.04 4.46 -5.93
N PHE A 57 -7.05 4.07 -5.13
CA PHE A 57 -6.18 2.95 -5.44
C PHE A 57 -6.91 1.62 -5.18
N SER A 58 -6.98 0.76 -6.19
CA SER A 58 -7.50 -0.59 -6.08
C SER A 58 -6.33 -1.56 -5.90
N GLY A 59 -6.23 -2.19 -4.73
CA GLY A 59 -5.17 -3.17 -4.44
C GLY A 59 -5.26 -4.44 -5.30
N SER A 60 -6.46 -4.83 -5.74
CA SER A 60 -6.68 -5.99 -6.60
C SER A 60 -6.25 -5.75 -8.04
N LYS A 61 -6.52 -4.55 -8.58
CA LYS A 61 -6.12 -4.13 -9.93
C LYS A 61 -4.71 -3.51 -9.97
N ARG A 62 -4.17 -3.12 -8.82
CA ARG A 62 -2.91 -2.38 -8.64
C ARG A 62 -2.87 -1.06 -9.44
N GLU A 63 -4.00 -0.37 -9.49
CA GLU A 63 -4.13 0.88 -10.23
C GLU A 63 -5.14 1.82 -9.57
N CYS A 64 -5.10 3.09 -9.98
CA CYS A 64 -6.08 4.10 -9.56
C CYS A 64 -7.34 4.00 -10.44
N VAL A 65 -8.46 3.60 -9.84
CA VAL A 65 -9.79 3.50 -10.49
C VAL A 65 -10.67 4.68 -10.09
N HIS A 66 -11.72 4.97 -10.88
CA HIS A 66 -12.66 6.03 -10.53
C HIS A 66 -13.39 5.71 -9.22
N TYR A 67 -13.67 6.72 -8.38
CA TYR A 67 -14.22 6.50 -7.04
C TYR A 67 -15.57 5.76 -7.03
N THR A 68 -16.38 5.89 -8.09
CA THR A 68 -17.67 5.18 -8.23
C THR A 68 -17.52 3.69 -8.54
N GLU A 69 -16.34 3.27 -9.02
CA GLU A 69 -16.01 1.88 -9.36
C GLU A 69 -15.08 1.24 -8.32
N TRP A 70 -14.70 2.03 -7.30
CA TRP A 70 -13.80 1.57 -6.26
C TRP A 70 -14.57 0.79 -5.22
N GLU A 71 -14.06 -0.41 -4.92
CA GLU A 71 -14.55 -1.26 -3.86
C GLU A 71 -13.48 -1.37 -2.77
N TRP A 72 -13.91 -1.21 -1.52
CA TRP A 72 -13.00 -1.40 -0.39
C TRP A 72 -12.56 -2.86 -0.33
N THR A 73 -11.25 -3.07 -0.24
CA THR A 73 -10.64 -4.39 -0.01
C THR A 73 -9.77 -4.33 1.23
N GLU A 74 -9.74 -5.41 2.00
CA GLU A 74 -8.83 -5.53 3.13
C GLU A 74 -7.37 -5.35 2.66
N PRO A 75 -6.59 -4.44 3.27
CA PRO A 75 -5.20 -4.25 2.91
C PRO A 75 -4.40 -5.53 3.12
N LYS A 76 -3.53 -5.84 2.16
CA LYS A 76 -2.63 -7.00 2.23
C LYS A 76 -1.23 -6.55 2.59
N GLU A 77 -0.59 -7.27 3.51
CA GLU A 77 0.81 -7.05 3.84
C GLU A 77 1.70 -7.24 2.60
N PRO A 78 2.67 -6.33 2.39
CA PRO A 78 3.66 -6.51 1.34
C PRO A 78 4.61 -7.69 1.65
N PRO A 79 5.35 -8.21 0.65
CA PRO A 79 6.29 -9.30 0.84
C PRO A 79 7.38 -9.00 1.88
N SER A 80 7.77 -7.73 2.02
CA SER A 80 8.71 -7.29 3.04
C SER A 80 8.28 -5.96 3.66
N ARG A 81 8.64 -5.75 4.92
CA ARG A 81 8.55 -4.44 5.61
C ARG A 81 9.91 -3.71 5.53
N PRO A 82 9.95 -2.37 5.71
CA PRO A 82 11.18 -1.58 5.67
C PRO A 82 12.27 -2.14 6.58
#